data_AF-A0A409XS86-F1
#
_entry.id   AF-A0A409XS86-F1
#
_cell.length_a   1.000
_cell.length_b   1.000
_cell.length_c   1.000
_cell.angle_alpha   90.00
_cell.angle_beta   90.00
_cell.angle_gamma   90.00
#
_symmetry.space_group_name_H-M   'P 1'
#
loop_
_entity.id
_entity.type
_entity.pdbx_description
1 polymer ?
#
loop_
_entity_poly.entity_id
_entity_poly.type
_entity_poly.pdbx_seq_one_letter_code
_entity_poly.pdbx_strand_id
1 'polypeptide(L)'
;MVELIAEAVSDNFVYAVRSLMDFWYLTPSRIINEAECSEILSTLKGFHDHKDTTIAAGGQCRKRNVIINNWHIPKIKFLQSVVPNIQLNGVAIQWSADTMEHAHIEVVKDPADAANNQRYKPQICHHLDQMDKLCWFDLATSIWEAGIKFCDPSEELEYESDCNNETTKLTVNTTSELLKLINSVTPMAVSTMGRFVNYFYRANLLKQGSMYRVPTCT
;
A
#
# COMPACT_ATOMS: atom_id res chain seq x y z
N MET A 1 -6.14 -22.60 13.06
CA MET A 1 -6.60 -23.47 11.94
C MET A 1 -5.88 -24.80 11.95
N VAL A 2 -4.55 -24.84 11.98
CA VAL A 2 -3.78 -26.10 11.96
C VAL A 2 -4.02 -26.98 13.19
N GLU A 3 -4.17 -26.39 14.38
CA GLU A 3 -4.51 -27.11 15.62
C GLU A 3 -5.86 -27.84 15.54
N LEU A 4 -6.80 -27.33 14.75
CA LEU A 4 -8.15 -27.87 14.62
C LEU A 4 -8.20 -29.13 13.73
N ILE A 5 -7.16 -29.36 12.94
CA ILE A 5 -7.08 -30.47 11.97
C ILE A 5 -6.12 -31.57 12.48
N ALA A 6 -5.30 -31.26 13.50
CA ALA A 6 -4.26 -32.14 14.01
C ALA A 6 -4.79 -33.46 14.60
N GLU A 7 -6.00 -33.48 15.15
CA GLU A 7 -6.61 -34.71 15.69
C GLU A 7 -7.31 -35.56 14.61
N ALA A 8 -7.59 -35.00 13.43
CA ALA A 8 -8.40 -35.64 12.40
C ALA A 8 -7.58 -36.18 11.20
N VAL A 9 -6.31 -35.78 11.08
CA VAL A 9 -5.47 -36.08 9.91
C VAL A 9 -4.06 -36.46 10.35
N SER A 10 -3.30 -37.15 9.48
CA SER A 10 -1.94 -37.57 9.78
C SER A 10 -0.99 -36.40 10.04
N ASP A 11 -0.01 -36.61 10.92
CA ASP A 11 1.01 -35.60 11.25
C ASP A 11 1.74 -35.06 10.01
N ASN A 12 2.00 -35.93 9.02
CA ASN A 12 2.64 -35.56 7.76
C ASN A 12 1.79 -34.59 6.93
N PHE A 13 0.47 -34.77 6.93
CA PHE A 13 -0.44 -33.86 6.26
C PHE A 13 -0.46 -32.49 6.96
N VAL A 14 -0.51 -32.50 8.30
CA VAL A 14 -0.43 -31.28 9.11
C VAL A 14 0.89 -30.55 8.83
N TYR A 15 2.01 -31.28 8.74
CA TYR A 15 3.31 -30.74 8.39
C TYR A 15 3.35 -30.11 6.99
N ALA A 16 2.74 -30.76 5.99
CA ALA A 16 2.63 -30.21 4.64
C ALA A 16 1.85 -28.88 4.64
N VAL A 17 0.71 -28.82 5.35
CA VAL A 17 -0.10 -27.60 5.45
C VAL A 17 0.65 -26.50 6.20
N ARG A 18 1.34 -26.81 7.31
CA ARG A 18 2.20 -25.86 8.03
C ARG A 18 3.29 -25.30 7.14
N SER A 19 4.04 -26.18 6.48
CA SER A 19 5.13 -25.80 5.57
C SER A 19 4.65 -24.84 4.46
N LEU A 20 3.44 -25.05 3.93
CA LEU A 20 2.85 -24.17 2.92
C LEU A 20 2.38 -22.83 3.52
N MET A 21 1.81 -22.84 4.73
CA MET A 21 1.45 -21.62 5.44
C MET A 21 2.68 -20.77 5.77
N ASP A 22 3.73 -21.40 6.31
CA ASP A 22 4.99 -20.72 6.65
C ASP A 22 5.59 -20.08 5.41
N PHE A 23 5.58 -20.78 4.26
CA PHE A 23 5.96 -20.20 2.98
C PHE A 23 5.13 -18.94 2.62
N TRP A 24 3.80 -19.00 2.73
CA TRP A 24 2.93 -17.84 2.44
C TRP A 24 3.14 -16.66 3.40
N TYR A 25 3.52 -16.92 4.64
CA TYR A 25 3.84 -15.86 5.60
C TYR A 25 5.23 -15.24 5.39
N LEU A 26 6.20 -16.02 4.93
CA LEU A 26 7.56 -15.54 4.69
C LEU A 26 7.70 -14.78 3.37
N THR A 27 6.98 -15.19 2.33
CA THR A 27 7.12 -14.59 0.97
C THR A 27 6.81 -13.09 0.87
N PRO A 28 5.89 -12.49 1.65
CA PRO A 28 5.63 -11.05 1.65
C PRO A 28 6.47 -10.28 2.69
N SER A 29 7.54 -10.88 3.23
CA SER A 29 8.44 -10.21 4.16
C SER A 29 8.97 -8.89 3.57
N ARG A 30 9.03 -7.84 4.41
CA ARG A 30 9.46 -6.50 3.99
C ARG A 30 10.96 -6.42 3.73
N ILE A 31 11.76 -7.35 4.26
CA ILE A 31 13.22 -7.33 4.20
C ILE A 31 13.72 -8.72 3.84
N ILE A 32 13.69 -9.08 2.55
CA ILE A 32 14.16 -10.40 2.13
C ILE A 32 15.67 -10.41 2.01
N ASN A 33 16.32 -11.07 2.96
CA ASN A 33 17.76 -11.38 2.95
C ASN A 33 18.00 -12.81 2.44
N GLU A 34 19.25 -13.15 2.13
CA GLU A 34 19.63 -14.50 1.67
C GLU A 34 19.24 -15.62 2.67
N ALA A 35 19.27 -15.31 3.98
CA ALA A 35 18.78 -16.20 5.02
C ALA A 35 17.28 -16.47 4.90
N GLU A 36 16.48 -15.44 4.63
CA GLU A 36 15.03 -15.57 4.42
C GLU A 36 14.74 -16.34 3.13
N CYS A 37 15.48 -16.09 2.05
CA CYS A 37 15.39 -16.88 0.82
C CYS A 37 15.64 -18.38 1.08
N SER A 38 16.65 -18.70 1.90
CA SER A 38 16.96 -20.07 2.28
C SER A 38 15.84 -20.70 3.12
N GLU A 39 15.21 -19.94 4.01
CA GLU A 39 14.06 -20.39 4.81
C GLU A 39 12.81 -20.62 3.95
N ILE A 40 12.52 -19.73 2.99
CA ILE A 40 11.45 -19.89 2.01
C ILE A 40 11.66 -21.15 1.16
N LEU A 41 12.89 -21.43 0.74
CA LEU A 41 13.21 -22.67 0.03
C LEU A 41 13.05 -23.91 0.92
N SER A 42 13.48 -23.82 2.19
CA SER A 42 13.38 -24.92 3.16
C SER A 42 11.92 -25.28 3.45
N THR A 43 11.07 -24.29 3.71
CA THR A 43 9.62 -24.47 3.93
C THR A 43 8.94 -25.03 2.68
N LEU A 44 9.25 -24.51 1.50
CA LEU A 44 8.72 -25.07 0.24
C LEU A 44 9.17 -26.51 -0.02
N LYS A 45 10.43 -26.84 0.33
CA LYS A 45 10.94 -28.21 0.28
C LYS A 45 10.18 -29.11 1.26
N GLY A 46 9.96 -28.64 2.50
CA GLY A 46 9.16 -29.35 3.51
C GLY A 46 7.77 -29.70 3.01
N PHE A 47 7.11 -28.78 2.30
CA PHE A 47 5.83 -29.06 1.64
C PHE A 47 5.97 -30.11 0.52
N HIS A 48 6.98 -29.98 -0.35
CA HIS A 48 7.19 -30.92 -1.45
C HIS A 48 7.52 -32.34 -1.01
N ASP A 49 8.24 -32.49 0.11
CA ASP A 49 8.58 -33.77 0.72
C ASP A 49 7.34 -34.50 1.28
N HIS A 50 6.27 -33.77 1.63
CA HIS A 50 5.07 -34.33 2.28
C HIS A 50 3.78 -34.24 1.44
N LYS A 51 3.81 -33.65 0.24
CA LYS A 51 2.64 -33.44 -0.62
C LYS A 51 1.89 -34.73 -1.00
N ASP A 52 2.59 -35.87 -1.04
CA ASP A 52 1.99 -37.16 -1.40
C ASP A 52 0.97 -37.61 -0.34
N THR A 53 1.15 -37.19 0.91
CA THR A 53 0.17 -37.43 1.98
C THR A 53 -1.12 -36.64 1.76
N THR A 54 -1.05 -35.47 1.14
CA THR A 54 -2.22 -34.67 0.71
C THR A 54 -2.98 -35.36 -0.42
N ILE A 55 -2.29 -36.05 -1.34
CA ILE A 55 -2.92 -36.86 -2.39
C ILE A 55 -3.62 -38.07 -1.76
N ALA A 56 -2.94 -38.78 -0.86
CA ALA A 56 -3.47 -39.95 -0.18
C ALA A 56 -4.72 -39.62 0.67
N ALA A 57 -4.76 -38.43 1.26
CA ALA A 57 -5.93 -37.91 1.97
C ALA A 57 -7.08 -37.45 1.05
N GLY A 58 -6.94 -37.59 -0.28
CA GLY A 58 -7.96 -37.18 -1.25
C GLY A 58 -8.02 -35.67 -1.48
N GLY A 59 -6.99 -34.91 -1.09
CA GLY A 59 -6.94 -33.44 -1.19
C GLY A 59 -7.05 -32.88 -2.62
N GLN A 60 -6.94 -33.73 -3.63
CA GLN A 60 -7.10 -33.36 -5.04
C GLN A 60 -8.13 -34.23 -5.75
N CYS A 61 -9.32 -33.68 -5.97
CA CYS A 61 -10.41 -34.32 -6.69
C CYS A 61 -10.81 -33.52 -7.94
N ARG A 62 -11.16 -34.21 -9.04
CA ARG A 62 -11.86 -33.58 -10.18
C ARG A 62 -13.34 -33.41 -9.87
N LYS A 63 -14.04 -32.73 -10.80
CA LYS A 63 -15.51 -32.80 -10.89
C LYS A 63 -15.97 -34.26 -10.76
N ARG A 64 -16.96 -34.52 -9.90
CA ARG A 64 -17.48 -35.85 -9.53
C ARG A 64 -16.62 -36.67 -8.55
N ASN A 65 -15.84 -36.04 -7.68
CA ASN A 65 -15.05 -36.70 -6.61
C ASN A 65 -14.06 -37.77 -7.09
N VAL A 66 -13.55 -37.63 -8.31
CA VAL A 66 -12.51 -38.55 -8.82
C VAL A 66 -11.16 -38.07 -8.32
N ILE A 67 -10.50 -38.88 -7.48
CA ILE A 67 -9.17 -38.60 -6.93
C ILE A 67 -8.14 -38.52 -8.05
N ILE A 68 -7.30 -37.49 -8.03
CA ILE A 68 -6.19 -37.31 -8.96
C ILE A 68 -4.90 -37.75 -8.28
N ASN A 69 -4.27 -38.80 -8.80
CA ASN A 69 -3.01 -39.34 -8.25
C ASN A 69 -1.77 -38.54 -8.69
N ASN A 70 -1.92 -37.29 -9.11
CA ASN A 70 -0.81 -36.45 -9.55
C ASN A 70 -0.92 -35.02 -9.00
N TRP A 71 0.21 -34.47 -8.57
CA TRP A 71 0.30 -33.10 -8.06
C TRP A 71 0.63 -32.08 -9.17
N HIS A 72 -0.14 -32.07 -10.26
CA HIS A 72 0.05 -31.12 -11.36
C HIS A 72 -0.89 -29.91 -11.24
N ILE A 73 -0.67 -29.08 -10.22
CA ILE A 73 -1.39 -27.82 -10.03
C ILE A 73 -0.46 -26.68 -10.47
N PRO A 74 -0.69 -26.05 -11.65
CA PRO A 74 0.20 -25.04 -12.19
C PRO A 74 0.50 -23.90 -11.22
N LYS A 75 -0.51 -23.45 -10.47
CA LYS A 75 -0.38 -22.40 -9.45
C LYS A 75 0.56 -22.78 -8.30
N ILE A 76 0.58 -24.05 -7.87
CA ILE A 76 1.48 -24.50 -6.80
C ILE A 76 2.88 -24.74 -7.35
N LYS A 77 3.01 -25.25 -8.58
CA LYS A 77 4.32 -25.41 -9.24
C LYS A 77 5.01 -24.05 -9.42
N PHE A 78 4.24 -22.99 -9.64
CA PHE A 78 4.75 -21.62 -9.75
C PHE A 78 5.53 -21.17 -8.50
N LEU A 79 5.22 -21.70 -7.31
CA LEU A 79 5.89 -21.32 -6.06
C LEU A 79 7.42 -21.54 -6.10
N GLN A 80 7.90 -22.50 -6.91
CA GLN A 80 9.33 -22.77 -7.11
C GLN A 80 10.08 -21.59 -7.75
N SER A 81 9.36 -20.72 -8.46
CA SER A 81 9.92 -19.54 -9.10
C SER A 81 10.04 -18.33 -8.19
N VAL A 82 9.45 -18.36 -6.99
CA VAL A 82 9.36 -17.18 -6.11
C VAL A 82 10.74 -16.71 -5.67
N VAL A 83 11.60 -17.60 -5.17
CA VAL A 83 12.96 -17.21 -4.72
C VAL A 83 13.84 -16.74 -5.87
N PRO A 84 13.94 -17.44 -7.01
CA PRO A 84 14.65 -16.91 -8.18
C PRO A 84 14.12 -15.55 -8.65
N ASN A 85 12.81 -15.33 -8.58
CA ASN A 85 12.20 -14.06 -8.95
C ASN A 85 12.58 -12.96 -7.96
N ILE A 86 12.57 -13.23 -6.66
CA ILE A 86 13.01 -12.28 -5.63
C ILE A 86 14.46 -11.86 -5.85
N GLN A 87 15.35 -12.81 -6.16
CA GLN A 87 16.76 -12.51 -6.42
C GLN A 87 16.99 -11.66 -7.67
N LEU A 88 16.16 -11.84 -8.70
CA LEU A 88 16.30 -11.12 -9.98
C LEU A 88 15.58 -9.78 -10.03
N ASN A 89 14.38 -9.70 -9.43
CA ASN A 89 13.45 -8.57 -9.59
C ASN A 89 13.12 -7.87 -8.26
N GLY A 90 13.62 -8.36 -7.12
CA GLY A 90 13.27 -7.86 -5.79
C GLY A 90 11.96 -8.45 -5.25
N VAL A 91 11.53 -7.94 -4.09
CA VAL A 91 10.40 -8.51 -3.32
C VAL A 91 9.11 -8.57 -4.13
N ALA A 92 8.42 -9.71 -4.10
CA ALA A 92 7.21 -9.96 -4.90
C ALA A 92 6.08 -8.93 -4.68
N ILE A 93 5.98 -8.35 -3.48
CA ILE A 93 4.98 -7.32 -3.16
C ILE A 93 5.11 -6.06 -4.04
N GLN A 94 6.34 -5.73 -4.48
CA GLN A 94 6.60 -4.59 -5.35
C GLN A 94 5.96 -4.77 -6.74
N TRP A 95 5.71 -6.01 -7.13
CA TRP A 95 5.11 -6.40 -8.41
C TRP A 95 3.66 -6.90 -8.25
N SER A 96 3.05 -6.67 -7.09
CA SER A 96 1.65 -7.04 -6.87
C SER A 96 0.72 -6.19 -7.71
N ALA A 97 -0.41 -6.77 -8.12
CA ALA A 97 -1.49 -6.04 -8.77
C ALA A 97 -2.37 -5.30 -7.76
N ASP A 98 -2.15 -5.48 -6.45
CA ASP A 98 -3.03 -4.98 -5.39
C ASP A 98 -3.21 -3.47 -5.44
N THR A 99 -2.14 -2.70 -5.68
CA THR A 99 -2.22 -1.24 -5.84
C THR A 99 -3.09 -0.85 -7.04
N MET A 100 -2.95 -1.57 -8.16
CA MET A 100 -3.73 -1.29 -9.36
C MET A 100 -5.19 -1.71 -9.20
N GLU A 101 -5.45 -2.84 -8.54
CA GLU A 101 -6.81 -3.29 -8.22
C GLU A 101 -7.50 -2.35 -7.24
N HIS A 102 -6.78 -1.86 -6.23
CA HIS A 102 -7.30 -0.87 -5.30
C HIS A 102 -7.63 0.44 -6.02
N ALA A 103 -6.71 0.95 -6.85
CA ALA A 103 -6.98 2.12 -7.69
C ALA A 103 -8.16 1.89 -8.63
N HIS A 104 -8.32 0.70 -9.21
CA HIS A 104 -9.47 0.38 -10.05
C HIS A 104 -10.79 0.34 -9.28
N ILE A 105 -10.77 -0.10 -8.02
CA ILE A 105 -11.95 -0.01 -7.14
C ILE A 105 -12.31 1.47 -6.91
N GLU A 106 -11.38 2.25 -6.38
CA GLU A 106 -11.62 3.65 -5.98
C GLU A 106 -11.94 4.56 -7.16
N VAL A 107 -11.22 4.41 -8.28
CA VAL A 107 -11.30 5.34 -9.42
C VAL A 107 -12.36 4.92 -10.43
N VAL A 108 -12.74 3.64 -10.48
CA VAL A 108 -13.64 3.13 -11.52
C VAL A 108 -14.87 2.44 -10.95
N LYS A 109 -14.73 1.47 -10.04
CA LYS A 109 -15.90 0.70 -9.56
C LYS A 109 -16.79 1.53 -8.66
N ASP A 110 -16.25 2.15 -7.61
CA ASP A 110 -17.06 2.93 -6.67
C ASP A 110 -17.77 4.11 -7.37
N PRO A 111 -17.12 4.87 -8.28
CA PRO A 111 -17.78 5.93 -9.03
C PRO A 111 -18.82 5.41 -10.03
N ALA A 112 -18.59 4.23 -10.62
CA ALA A 112 -19.56 3.60 -11.52
C ALA A 112 -20.79 3.07 -10.77
N ASP A 113 -20.59 2.49 -9.59
CA ASP A 113 -21.65 1.97 -8.72
C ASP A 113 -22.50 3.10 -8.12
N ALA A 114 -21.89 4.27 -7.84
CA ALA A 114 -22.60 5.49 -7.43
C ALA A 114 -23.39 6.15 -8.58
N ALA A 115 -23.17 5.71 -9.82
CA ALA A 115 -23.77 6.25 -11.03
C ALA A 115 -25.06 5.53 -11.44
N ASN A 116 -25.80 6.09 -12.40
CA ASN A 116 -27.06 5.52 -12.88
C ASN A 116 -26.88 4.44 -13.96
N ASN A 117 -25.69 3.84 -14.05
CA ASN A 117 -25.30 2.84 -15.07
C ASN A 117 -25.43 3.31 -16.53
N GLN A 118 -25.46 4.63 -16.79
CA GLN A 118 -25.48 5.20 -18.13
C GLN A 118 -24.34 6.18 -18.32
N ARG A 119 -23.75 6.22 -19.53
CA ARG A 119 -22.65 7.15 -19.85
C ARG A 119 -21.55 7.15 -18.75
N TYR A 120 -21.02 5.97 -18.44
CA TYR A 120 -20.05 5.77 -17.36
C TYR A 120 -18.88 6.75 -17.37
N LYS A 121 -18.25 6.97 -18.54
CA LYS A 121 -17.04 7.81 -18.64
C LYS A 121 -17.22 9.23 -18.08
N PRO A 122 -18.18 10.06 -18.56
CA PRO A 122 -18.38 11.39 -18.00
C PRO A 122 -18.84 11.37 -16.55
N GLN A 123 -19.62 10.37 -16.11
CA GLN A 123 -20.08 10.29 -14.73
C GLN A 123 -18.94 9.97 -13.75
N ILE A 124 -18.06 9.03 -14.11
CA ILE A 124 -16.85 8.74 -13.35
C ILE A 124 -15.98 10.00 -13.26
N CYS A 125 -15.74 10.71 -14.38
CA CYS A 125 -14.96 11.95 -14.36
C CYS A 125 -15.58 13.03 -13.45
N HIS A 126 -16.90 13.21 -13.47
CA HIS A 126 -17.58 14.16 -12.60
C HIS A 126 -17.51 13.76 -11.13
N HIS A 127 -17.65 12.47 -10.82
CA HIS A 127 -17.54 11.96 -9.47
C HIS A 127 -16.14 12.20 -8.90
N LEU A 128 -15.10 11.90 -9.67
CA LEU A 128 -13.71 12.15 -9.27
C LEU A 128 -13.43 13.64 -9.06
N ASP A 129 -13.92 14.51 -9.95
CA ASP A 129 -13.81 15.97 -9.80
C ASP A 129 -14.52 16.49 -8.53
N GLN A 130 -15.66 15.90 -8.17
CA GLN A 130 -16.37 16.22 -6.93
C GLN A 130 -15.59 15.74 -5.71
N MET A 131 -15.06 14.51 -5.71
CA MET A 131 -14.25 13.98 -4.63
C MET A 131 -12.99 14.81 -4.40
N ASP A 132 -12.29 15.20 -5.46
CA ASP A 132 -11.11 16.06 -5.36
C ASP A 132 -11.46 17.40 -4.72
N LYS A 133 -12.55 18.05 -5.18
CA LYS A 133 -13.01 19.33 -4.60
C LYS A 133 -13.39 19.20 -3.13
N LEU A 134 -14.07 18.13 -2.74
CA LEU A 134 -14.41 17.86 -1.35
C LEU A 134 -13.16 17.66 -0.50
N CYS A 135 -12.17 16.91 -1.02
CA CYS A 135 -10.89 16.68 -0.36
C CYS A 135 -10.12 18.01 -0.14
N TRP A 136 -10.07 18.88 -1.16
CA TRP A 136 -9.46 20.21 -1.03
C TRP A 136 -10.20 21.11 -0.04
N PHE A 137 -11.53 21.06 -0.02
CA PHE A 137 -12.34 21.83 0.91
C PHE A 137 -12.15 21.34 2.35
N ASP A 138 -12.15 20.02 2.58
CA ASP A 138 -11.89 19.39 3.88
C ASP A 138 -10.49 19.74 4.39
N LEU A 139 -9.48 19.73 3.52
CA LEU A 139 -8.13 20.20 3.88
C LEU A 139 -8.13 21.67 4.27
N ALA A 140 -8.73 22.54 3.45
CA ALA A 140 -8.72 23.98 3.67
C ALA A 140 -9.43 24.34 4.98
N THR A 141 -10.57 23.71 5.26
CA THR A 141 -11.32 23.88 6.51
C THR A 141 -10.52 23.35 7.70
N SER A 142 -9.89 22.19 7.59
CA SER A 142 -9.05 21.63 8.65
C SER A 142 -7.83 22.50 8.96
N ILE A 143 -7.21 23.13 7.96
CA ILE A 143 -6.13 24.12 8.14
C ILE A 143 -6.64 25.35 8.88
N TRP A 144 -7.81 25.84 8.48
CA TRP A 144 -8.44 27.02 9.08
C TRP A 144 -8.79 26.78 10.55
N GLU A 145 -9.39 25.62 10.87
CA GLU A 145 -9.71 25.21 12.23
C GLU A 145 -8.47 25.06 13.11
N ALA A 146 -7.37 24.56 12.54
CA ALA A 146 -6.08 24.47 13.23
C ALA A 146 -5.43 25.86 13.49
N GLY A 147 -6.04 26.96 13.02
CA GLY A 147 -5.53 28.31 13.23
C GLY A 147 -4.20 28.60 12.52
N ILE A 148 -3.84 27.79 11.52
CA ILE A 148 -2.57 27.91 10.81
C ILE A 148 -2.65 29.10 9.85
N LYS A 149 -1.96 30.19 10.19
CA LYS A 149 -1.74 31.31 9.26
C LYS A 149 -0.50 31.01 8.42
N PHE A 150 -0.68 30.78 7.13
CA PHE A 150 0.45 30.82 6.19
C PHE A 150 0.95 32.25 6.12
N CYS A 151 2.07 32.53 6.77
CA CYS A 151 2.71 33.84 6.69
C CYS A 151 3.23 34.05 5.27
N ASP A 152 2.66 35.01 4.54
CA ASP A 152 3.34 35.53 3.36
C ASP A 152 4.52 36.40 3.85
N PRO A 153 5.78 36.13 3.48
CA PRO A 153 6.92 36.92 3.94
C PRO A 153 6.93 38.36 3.42
N SER A 154 6.00 38.74 2.53
CA SER A 154 5.98 40.04 1.85
C SER A 154 4.95 41.04 2.36
N GLU A 155 4.10 40.70 3.32
CA GLU A 155 3.14 41.64 3.92
C GLU A 155 3.40 41.83 5.42
N GLU A 156 4.47 42.57 5.73
CA GLU A 156 4.45 43.46 6.89
C GLU A 156 3.58 44.67 6.50
N LEU A 157 2.26 44.51 6.53
CA LEU A 157 1.36 45.65 6.59
C LEU A 157 0.87 45.77 8.03
N GLU A 158 1.40 46.79 8.71
CA GLU A 158 0.95 47.27 10.00
C GLU A 158 -0.55 47.60 9.94
N TYR A 159 -1.39 46.65 10.36
CA TYR A 159 -2.70 46.96 10.90
C TYR A 159 -2.59 46.87 12.41
N GLU A 160 -2.67 48.00 13.10
CA GLU A 160 -3.08 48.01 14.50
C GLU A 160 -4.45 47.35 14.60
N SER A 161 -4.46 46.12 15.10
CA SER A 161 -5.67 45.43 15.50
C SER A 161 -5.64 45.30 17.02
N ASP A 162 -6.69 45.84 17.61
CA ASP A 162 -7.05 45.91 19.01
C ASP A 162 -6.80 44.58 19.77
N CYS A 163 -6.33 44.72 21.01
CA CYS A 163 -5.90 43.63 21.87
C CYS A 163 -7.06 42.70 22.26
N ASN A 164 -6.73 41.42 22.52
CA ASN A 164 -7.51 40.38 23.22
C ASN A 164 -8.05 39.19 22.39
N ASN A 165 -7.28 38.68 21.43
CA ASN A 165 -7.26 37.24 21.18
C ASN A 165 -5.81 36.79 21.05
N GLU A 166 -5.34 36.06 22.06
CA GLU A 166 -4.02 35.42 22.08
C GLU A 166 -4.02 34.24 21.10
N THR A 167 -4.19 34.52 19.80
CA THR A 167 -4.05 33.51 18.76
C THR A 167 -2.56 33.29 18.57
N THR A 168 -1.99 32.37 19.36
CA THR A 168 -0.62 31.89 19.21
C THR A 168 -0.36 31.59 17.73
N LYS A 169 0.47 32.41 17.09
CA LYS A 169 0.80 32.32 15.67
C LYS A 169 1.63 31.04 15.47
N LEU A 170 0.94 29.92 15.23
CA LEU A 170 1.55 28.61 15.04
C LEU A 170 2.30 28.60 13.71
N THR A 171 3.62 28.73 13.80
CA THR A 171 4.51 28.81 12.63
C THR A 171 4.91 27.40 12.25
N VAL A 172 4.47 26.93 11.08
CA VAL A 172 4.70 25.55 10.62
C VAL A 172 5.76 25.56 9.52
N ASN A 173 6.84 24.79 9.72
CA ASN A 173 8.00 24.80 8.81
C ASN A 173 8.13 23.52 7.98
N THR A 174 7.40 22.46 8.36
CA THR A 174 7.47 21.14 7.71
C THR A 174 6.08 20.55 7.50
N THR A 175 5.86 19.89 6.36
CA THR A 175 4.59 19.19 6.05
C THR A 175 4.19 18.18 7.15
N SER A 176 5.15 17.51 7.79
CA SER A 176 4.87 16.57 8.89
C SER A 176 4.35 17.24 10.16
N GLU A 177 4.73 18.50 10.41
CA GLU A 177 4.20 19.27 11.54
C GLU A 177 2.79 19.75 11.23
N LEU A 178 2.56 20.20 9.99
CA LEU A 178 1.25 20.57 9.47
C LEU A 178 0.24 19.41 9.61
N LEU A 179 0.61 18.22 9.16
CA LEU A 179 -0.25 17.04 9.21
C LEU A 179 -0.54 16.56 10.65
N LYS A 180 0.29 16.91 11.64
CA LYS A 180 0.01 16.60 13.05
C LYS A 180 -0.98 17.58 13.69
N LEU A 181 -1.15 18.76 13.11
CA LEU A 181 -1.99 19.83 13.63
C LEU A 181 -3.40 19.81 13.02
N ILE A 182 -3.54 19.22 11.83
CA ILE A 182 -4.78 19.16 11.05
C ILE A 182 -5.47 17.82 11.33
N ASN A 183 -6.76 17.87 11.64
CA ASN A 183 -7.61 16.69 11.76
C ASN A 183 -8.50 16.56 10.51
N SER A 184 -7.91 16.25 9.34
CA SER A 184 -8.72 16.07 8.12
C SER A 184 -9.48 14.75 8.17
N VAL A 185 -10.75 14.77 7.75
CA VAL A 185 -11.61 13.58 7.70
C VAL A 185 -11.30 12.75 6.45
N THR A 186 -10.82 13.40 5.39
CA THR A 186 -10.40 12.77 4.14
C THR A 186 -8.93 12.37 4.26
N PRO A 187 -8.55 11.11 3.97
CA PRO A 187 -7.15 10.73 3.89
C PRO A 187 -6.51 11.50 2.72
N MET A 188 -5.79 12.57 3.07
CA MET A 188 -4.92 13.34 2.15
C MET A 188 -3.88 12.47 1.44
N ALA A 189 -3.66 11.25 1.93
CA ALA A 189 -2.79 10.27 1.33
C ALA A 189 -3.62 9.29 0.49
N VAL A 190 -3.78 9.60 -0.79
CA VAL A 190 -3.73 8.54 -1.80
C VAL A 190 -2.42 7.79 -1.54
N SER A 191 -2.55 6.54 -1.11
CA SER A 191 -1.49 5.62 -0.71
C SER A 191 -0.20 5.77 -1.55
N THR A 192 0.96 5.92 -0.89
CA THR A 192 2.16 5.05 -0.97
C THR A 192 3.35 5.81 -0.36
N MET A 193 4.33 5.08 0.18
CA MET A 193 5.64 5.53 0.66
C MET A 193 6.47 6.35 -0.37
N GLY A 194 5.97 7.49 -0.81
CA GLY A 194 6.71 8.49 -1.55
C GLY A 194 7.23 9.51 -0.54
N ARG A 195 8.54 9.45 -0.28
CA ARG A 195 9.36 10.46 0.41
C ARG A 195 8.59 11.78 0.60
N PHE A 196 8.05 12.02 1.81
CA PHE A 196 7.26 13.21 2.12
C PHE A 196 7.97 14.45 1.58
N VAL A 197 7.43 15.02 0.50
CA VAL A 197 8.02 16.20 -0.12
C VAL A 197 7.72 17.34 0.85
N ASN A 198 8.77 17.89 1.47
CA ASN A 198 8.62 19.07 2.29
C ASN A 198 8.39 20.28 1.35
N TYR A 199 7.12 20.59 1.12
CA TYR A 199 6.70 21.66 0.21
C TYR A 199 7.14 23.05 0.73
N PHE A 200 7.23 23.24 2.05
CA PHE A 200 7.77 24.47 2.65
C PHE A 200 9.25 24.65 2.32
N TYR A 201 10.05 23.59 2.44
CA TYR A 201 11.46 23.62 2.03
C TYR A 201 11.61 23.94 0.54
N ARG A 202 10.79 23.30 -0.32
CA ARG A 202 10.83 23.53 -1.77
C ARG A 202 10.40 24.95 -2.14
N ALA A 203 9.39 25.50 -1.48
CA ALA A 203 8.95 26.88 -1.67
C ALA A 203 10.03 27.89 -1.23
N ASN A 204 10.72 27.63 -0.11
CA ASN A 204 11.85 28.46 0.33
C ASN A 204 13.01 28.44 -0.67
N LEU A 205 13.34 27.29 -1.25
CA LEU A 205 14.35 27.19 -2.31
C LEU A 205 13.96 28.01 -3.56
N LEU A 206 12.68 27.98 -3.95
CA LEU A 206 12.17 28.76 -5.08
C LEU A 206 12.24 30.27 -4.80
N LYS A 207 11.92 30.70 -3.57
CA LYS A 207 12.03 32.11 -3.13
C LYS A 207 13.48 32.61 -3.13
N GLN A 208 14.45 31.73 -2.89
CA GLN A 208 15.88 32.07 -2.87
C GLN A 208 16.52 32.07 -4.27
N GLY A 209 15.75 31.89 -5.35
CA GLY A 209 16.26 31.94 -6.73
C GLY A 209 17.27 30.83 -7.07
N SER A 210 17.36 29.79 -6.24
CA SER A 210 18.31 28.69 -6.43
C SER A 210 17.67 27.58 -7.28
N MET A 211 17.63 27.78 -8.58
CA MET A 211 17.45 26.67 -9.53
C MET A 211 18.53 26.72 -10.62
N TYR A 212 19.37 25.68 -10.59
CA TYR A 212 20.31 25.20 -11.61
C TYR A 212 21.60 26.02 -11.87
N ARG A 213 22.66 25.74 -11.10
CA ARG A 213 23.96 25.48 -11.76
C ARG A 213 24.02 23.99 -12.08
N VAL A 214 23.83 23.67 -13.37
CA VAL A 214 24.26 22.38 -13.92
C VAL A 214 25.79 22.33 -13.81
N PRO A 215 26.40 21.30 -13.22
CA PRO A 215 27.85 21.16 -13.29
C PRO A 215 28.22 20.78 -14.72
N THR A 216 28.87 21.70 -15.43
CA THR A 216 29.61 21.37 -16.66
C THR A 216 30.82 20.54 -16.27
N CYS A 217 30.84 19.27 -16.69
CA CYS A 217 32.04 18.45 -16.63
C CYS A 217 33.13 19.07 -17.51
N THR A 218 34.28 19.36 -16.91
CA THR A 218 35.59 19.44 -17.56
C THR A 218 36.48 18.39 -16.93
#